data_AF-A0A971QCD8-F1
#
_entry.id   AF-A0A971QCD8-F1
#
_cell.length_a   1.000
_cell.length_b   1.000
_cell.length_c   1.000
_cell.angle_alpha   90.00
_cell.angle_beta   90.00
_cell.angle_gamma   90.00
#
_symmetry.space_group_name_H-M   'P 1'
#
loop_
_entity.id
_entity.type
_entity.pdbx_description
1 polymer ?
#
loop_
_entity_poly.entity_id
_entity_poly.type
_entity_poly.pdbx_seq_one_letter_code
_entity_poly.pdbx_strand_id
1 'polypeptide(L)'
;MPEHSNQVENSVASCSLPAETKTDPAAFGSSCEKCGAPALVHISNGSGQVSLMRHLCLDCAAAEDALVPRERTLNLAALLIVVGLFTLAISAAADALHLGATANFGVRQLAGTALALILVIAGAIIRIPTVAVVGIMMGSITLLADWLALGSRAGFGFKQTIGCMLGCILIAVGLALSRRRC
;
A
#
# COMPACT_ATOMS: atom_id res chain seq x y z
N MET A 1 20.47 -4.86 41.17
CA MET A 1 19.88 -3.87 40.24
C MET A 1 18.82 -4.61 39.45
N PRO A 2 17.52 -4.32 39.64
CA PRO A 2 16.44 -5.13 39.07
C PRO A 2 16.21 -4.76 37.60
N GLU A 3 16.19 -5.78 36.75
CA GLU A 3 15.81 -5.72 35.34
C GLU A 3 14.32 -5.42 35.21
N HIS A 4 13.98 -4.25 34.65
CA HIS A 4 12.63 -3.93 34.22
C HIS A 4 12.32 -4.67 32.91
N SER A 5 11.70 -5.84 33.04
CA SER A 5 11.11 -6.59 31.95
C SER A 5 9.89 -5.84 31.39
N ASN A 6 10.07 -5.18 30.25
CA ASN A 6 8.98 -4.55 29.49
C ASN A 6 8.11 -5.65 28.85
N GLN A 7 7.00 -5.96 29.52
CA GLN A 7 5.91 -6.75 28.97
C GLN A 7 5.24 -5.93 27.87
N VAL A 8 5.58 -6.22 26.61
CA VAL A 8 4.82 -5.74 25.46
C VAL A 8 3.52 -6.54 25.42
N GLU A 9 2.46 -5.96 25.98
CA GLU A 9 1.09 -6.43 25.76
C GLU A 9 0.77 -6.32 24.26
N ASN A 10 0.99 -7.43 23.55
CA ASN A 10 0.40 -7.69 22.25
C ASN A 10 -1.11 -7.83 22.44
N SER A 11 -1.79 -6.68 22.54
CA SER A 11 -3.25 -6.58 22.43
C SER A 11 -3.63 -6.76 20.96
N VAL A 12 -3.41 -7.97 20.44
CA VAL A 12 -4.05 -8.45 19.22
C VAL A 12 -5.53 -8.50 19.57
N ALA A 13 -6.29 -7.52 19.06
CA ALA A 13 -7.73 -7.55 19.11
C ALA A 13 -8.19 -8.83 18.42
N SER A 14 -8.44 -9.86 19.24
CA SER A 14 -9.11 -11.08 18.84
C SER A 14 -10.49 -10.69 18.34
N CYS A 15 -10.62 -10.52 17.02
CA CYS A 15 -11.90 -10.58 16.35
C CYS A 15 -12.45 -11.98 16.58
N SER A 16 -13.18 -12.14 17.68
CA SER A 16 -13.97 -13.31 17.99
C SER A 16 -14.92 -13.57 16.82
N LEU A 17 -14.60 -14.59 16.03
CA LEU A 17 -15.48 -15.15 15.00
C LEU A 17 -16.79 -15.55 15.69
N PRO A 18 -17.95 -15.02 15.25
CA PRO A 18 -19.22 -15.45 15.79
C PRO A 18 -19.41 -16.94 15.49
N ALA A 19 -19.92 -17.66 16.51
CA ALA A 19 -20.24 -19.07 16.46
C ALA A 19 -21.04 -19.42 15.20
N GLU A 20 -20.67 -20.52 14.54
CA GLU A 20 -21.39 -21.10 13.41
C GLU A 20 -22.86 -21.33 13.79
N THR A 21 -23.72 -20.40 13.39
CA THR A 21 -25.16 -20.61 13.41
C THR A 21 -25.49 -21.63 12.34
N LYS A 22 -25.89 -22.82 12.78
CA LYS A 22 -26.45 -23.90 11.97
C LYS A 22 -27.60 -23.33 11.11
N THR A 23 -27.31 -23.09 9.84
CA THR A 23 -28.24 -22.52 8.86
C THR A 23 -29.26 -23.57 8.46
N ASP A 24 -30.54 -23.34 8.78
CA ASP A 24 -31.64 -24.19 8.32
C ASP A 24 -31.77 -24.09 6.78
N PRO A 25 -31.74 -25.21 6.03
CA PRO A 25 -31.75 -25.21 4.57
C PRO A 25 -33.13 -24.91 3.92
N ALA A 26 -34.08 -24.30 4.65
CA ALA A 26 -35.49 -24.23 4.25
C ALA A 26 -36.04 -22.83 3.92
N ALA A 27 -35.19 -21.82 3.69
CA ALA A 27 -35.61 -20.50 3.20
C ALA A 27 -35.00 -20.16 1.84
N PHE A 28 -35.12 -21.09 0.88
CA PHE A 28 -34.92 -20.77 -0.54
C PHE A 28 -36.11 -19.96 -1.03
N GLY A 29 -36.00 -18.63 -1.02
CA GLY A 29 -37.03 -17.78 -1.58
C GLY A 29 -36.86 -16.28 -1.41
N SER A 30 -35.64 -15.75 -1.24
CA SER A 30 -35.48 -14.31 -1.45
C SER A 30 -35.49 -14.04 -2.95
N SER A 31 -36.57 -13.41 -3.41
CA SER A 31 -36.60 -12.81 -4.73
C SER A 31 -35.65 -11.61 -4.76
N CYS A 32 -35.11 -11.32 -5.95
CA CYS A 32 -34.26 -10.18 -6.19
C CYS A 32 -35.03 -8.91 -5.81
N GLU A 33 -34.45 -8.08 -4.94
CA GLU A 33 -35.08 -6.86 -4.45
C GLU A 33 -35.39 -5.84 -5.56
N LYS A 34 -34.67 -5.91 -6.70
CA LYS A 34 -34.87 -5.00 -7.84
C LYS A 34 -35.88 -5.49 -8.86
N CYS A 35 -35.85 -6.78 -9.22
CA CYS A 35 -36.60 -7.30 -10.37
C CYS A 35 -37.49 -8.50 -10.04
N GLY A 36 -37.46 -9.03 -8.82
CA GLY A 36 -38.26 -10.16 -8.40
C GLY A 36 -37.78 -11.54 -8.88
N ALA A 37 -36.78 -11.62 -9.76
CA ALA A 37 -36.16 -12.87 -10.20
C ALA A 37 -35.51 -13.64 -9.03
N PRO A 38 -35.31 -14.97 -9.09
CA PRO A 38 -34.66 -15.69 -8.01
C PRO A 38 -33.27 -15.12 -7.69
N ALA A 39 -33.02 -14.76 -6.42
CA ALA A 39 -31.71 -14.26 -6.01
C ALA A 39 -30.70 -15.40 -5.96
N LEU A 40 -29.53 -15.18 -6.56
CA LEU A 40 -28.40 -16.12 -6.57
C LEU A 40 -27.17 -15.57 -5.84
N VAL A 41 -27.13 -14.25 -5.63
CA VAL A 41 -25.96 -13.56 -5.08
C VAL A 41 -26.37 -12.77 -3.83
N HIS A 42 -25.61 -12.94 -2.76
CA HIS A 42 -25.73 -12.16 -1.54
C HIS A 42 -24.54 -11.21 -1.46
N ILE A 43 -24.80 -9.90 -1.49
CA ILE A 43 -23.74 -8.89 -1.38
C ILE A 43 -23.84 -8.28 0.02
N SER A 44 -22.79 -8.46 0.82
CA SER A 44 -22.59 -7.69 2.04
C SER A 44 -21.73 -6.47 1.72
N ASN A 45 -22.25 -5.27 1.96
CA ASN A 45 -21.43 -4.06 1.89
C ASN A 45 -20.53 -4.00 3.13
N GLY A 46 -19.27 -4.38 2.97
CA GLY A 46 -18.27 -4.46 4.05
C GLY A 46 -17.79 -3.11 4.61
N SER A 47 -18.56 -2.03 4.51
CA SER A 47 -18.12 -0.67 4.85
C SER A 47 -18.36 -0.26 6.32
N GLY A 48 -18.31 -1.21 7.26
CA GLY A 48 -18.38 -0.93 8.71
C GLY A 48 -19.71 -0.35 9.23
N GLN A 49 -20.66 -0.02 8.36
CA GLN A 49 -22.05 0.21 8.72
C GLN A 49 -22.82 -1.12 8.76
N VAL A 50 -23.94 -1.13 9.49
CA VAL A 50 -24.84 -2.29 9.66
C VAL A 50 -25.01 -2.98 8.31
N SER A 51 -24.47 -4.19 8.20
CA SER A 51 -24.40 -4.96 6.95
C SER A 51 -25.80 -5.36 6.52
N LEU A 52 -26.45 -4.49 5.74
CA LEU A 52 -27.70 -4.79 5.07
C LEU A 52 -27.38 -5.79 3.94
N MET A 53 -27.66 -7.05 4.22
CA MET A 53 -27.48 -8.14 3.27
C MET A 53 -28.53 -7.96 2.17
N ARG A 54 -28.10 -7.69 0.93
CA ARG A 54 -29.00 -7.53 -0.22
C ARG A 54 -29.05 -8.81 -1.04
N HIS A 55 -30.25 -9.19 -1.47
CA HIS A 55 -30.49 -10.33 -2.34
C HIS A 55 -30.71 -9.87 -3.78
N LEU A 56 -29.76 -10.18 -4.66
CA LEU A 56 -29.79 -9.75 -6.06
C LEU A 56 -29.69 -10.97 -7.00
N CYS A 57 -30.34 -10.87 -8.16
CA CYS A 57 -30.09 -11.78 -9.28
C CYS A 57 -28.76 -11.42 -9.96
N LEU A 58 -28.23 -12.34 -10.77
CA LEU A 58 -26.93 -12.19 -11.42
C LEU A 58 -26.86 -10.93 -12.32
N ASP A 59 -27.94 -10.66 -13.08
CA ASP A 59 -28.00 -9.52 -14.00
C ASP A 59 -28.06 -8.17 -13.28
N CYS A 60 -28.88 -8.08 -12.23
CA CYS A 60 -28.96 -6.87 -11.41
C CYS A 60 -27.67 -6.62 -10.64
N ALA A 61 -27.01 -7.68 -10.16
CA ALA A 61 -25.71 -7.58 -9.51
C ALA A 61 -24.62 -7.10 -10.49
N ALA A 62 -24.59 -7.64 -11.72
CA ALA A 62 -23.65 -7.20 -12.75
C ALA A 62 -23.87 -5.74 -13.17
N ALA A 63 -25.13 -5.31 -13.29
CA ALA A 63 -25.47 -3.92 -13.58
C ALA A 63 -25.06 -2.97 -12.45
N GLU A 64 -25.18 -3.40 -11.19
CA GLU A 64 -24.71 -2.62 -10.04
C GLU A 64 -23.19 -2.57 -9.96
N ASP A 65 -22.49 -3.70 -10.17
CA ASP A 65 -21.03 -3.77 -10.16
C ASP A 65 -20.40 -2.95 -11.32
N ALA A 66 -21.13 -2.79 -12.43
CA ALA A 66 -20.73 -1.91 -13.53
C ALA A 66 -20.89 -0.40 -13.19
N LEU A 67 -21.83 -0.06 -12.31
CA LEU A 67 -22.14 1.32 -11.91
C LEU A 67 -21.35 1.77 -10.68
N VAL A 68 -21.01 0.85 -9.78
CA VAL A 68 -20.08 1.13 -8.69
C VAL A 68 -18.71 1.26 -9.35
N PRO A 69 -18.15 2.48 -9.51
CA PRO A 69 -16.74 2.57 -9.86
C PRO A 69 -16.04 1.76 -8.80
N ARG A 70 -15.37 0.68 -9.22
CA ARG A 70 -14.67 -0.20 -8.31
C ARG A 70 -13.61 0.67 -7.66
N GLU A 71 -13.97 1.28 -6.54
CA GLU A 71 -13.07 1.99 -5.68
C GLU A 71 -12.23 0.88 -5.10
N ARG A 72 -11.23 0.44 -5.88
CA ARG A 72 -9.94 0.08 -5.33
C ARG A 72 -9.53 1.33 -4.59
N THR A 73 -10.05 1.49 -3.38
CA THR A 73 -9.65 2.49 -2.42
C THR A 73 -8.21 2.12 -2.15
N LEU A 74 -7.32 2.65 -2.98
CA LEU A 74 -5.90 2.53 -2.81
C LEU A 74 -5.69 3.02 -1.38
N ASN A 75 -5.27 2.11 -0.51
CA ASN A 75 -5.11 2.44 0.90
C ASN A 75 -3.92 3.38 0.99
N LEU A 76 -4.18 4.68 0.76
CA LEU A 76 -3.18 5.72 0.62
C LEU A 76 -2.29 5.76 1.86
N ALA A 77 -2.87 5.50 3.03
CA ALA A 77 -2.16 5.40 4.28
C ALA A 77 -1.14 4.24 4.26
N ALA A 78 -1.56 3.04 3.84
CA ALA A 78 -0.65 1.90 3.67
C ALA A 78 0.44 2.18 2.63
N LEU A 79 0.09 2.82 1.52
CA LEU A 79 1.03 3.18 0.45
C LEU A 79 2.09 4.17 0.96
N LEU A 80 1.69 5.22 1.68
CA LEU A 80 2.61 6.19 2.28
C LEU A 80 3.55 5.56 3.30
N ILE A 81 3.06 4.63 4.13
CA ILE A 81 3.88 3.89 5.10
C ILE A 81 4.91 3.02 4.37
N VAL A 82 4.50 2.26 3.36
CA VAL A 82 5.42 1.38 2.60
C VAL A 82 6.48 2.19 1.86
N VAL A 83 6.08 3.27 1.18
CA VAL A 83 7.02 4.15 0.48
C VAL A 83 7.98 4.80 1.48
N GLY A 84 7.48 5.33 2.59
CA GLY A 84 8.32 5.96 3.63
C GLY A 84 9.31 4.99 4.27
N LEU A 85 8.88 3.75 4.59
CA LEU A 85 9.77 2.69 5.09
C LEU A 85 10.85 2.34 4.08
N PHE A 86 10.49 2.21 2.81
CA PHE A 86 11.44 1.92 1.74
C PHE A 86 12.47 3.04 1.56
N THR A 87 12.03 4.30 1.55
CA THR A 87 12.92 5.48 1.52
C THR A 87 13.87 5.50 2.71
N LEU A 88 13.38 5.19 3.92
CA LEU A 88 14.17 5.16 5.14
C LEU A 88 15.19 4.01 5.12
N ALA A 89 14.79 2.82 4.68
CA ALA A 89 15.67 1.67 4.52
C ALA A 89 16.80 1.94 3.52
N ILE A 90 16.51 2.54 2.36
CA ILE A 90 17.54 2.93 1.39
C ILE A 90 18.47 3.99 1.97
N SER A 91 17.93 4.99 2.66
CA SER A 91 18.74 6.06 3.26
C SER A 91 19.67 5.54 4.36
N ALA A 92 19.22 4.57 5.16
CA ALA A 92 20.04 3.90 6.16
C ALA A 92 21.07 2.94 5.54
N ALA A 93 20.70 2.21 4.49
CA ALA A 93 21.58 1.27 3.79
C ALA A 93 22.67 1.98 2.94
N ALA A 94 22.46 3.25 2.59
CA ALA A 94 23.41 4.01 1.77
C ALA A 94 24.81 4.08 2.38
N ASP A 95 24.89 4.20 3.71
CA ASP A 95 26.16 4.19 4.45
C ASP A 95 26.84 2.82 4.41
N ALA A 96 26.07 1.76 4.64
CA ALA A 96 26.59 0.39 4.61
C ALA A 96 27.14 0.03 3.21
N LEU A 97 26.51 0.55 2.16
CA LEU A 97 26.88 0.29 0.75
C LEU A 97 28.08 1.11 0.26
N HIS A 98 28.64 2.01 1.08
CA HIS A 98 29.81 2.85 0.72
C HIS A 98 29.67 3.55 -0.64
N LEU A 99 28.45 4.00 -0.99
CA LEU A 99 28.13 4.53 -2.31
C LEU A 99 28.90 5.82 -2.66
N GLY A 100 29.45 6.52 -1.66
CA GLY A 100 30.14 7.81 -1.84
C GLY A 100 31.59 7.76 -2.32
N ALA A 101 32.26 6.59 -2.34
CA ALA A 101 33.72 6.54 -2.52
C ALA A 101 34.22 5.84 -3.80
N THR A 102 33.32 5.42 -4.69
CA THR A 102 33.74 4.61 -5.86
C THR A 102 33.62 5.37 -7.17
N ALA A 103 34.68 5.32 -7.98
CA ALA A 103 34.79 5.98 -9.30
C ALA A 103 33.75 5.51 -10.36
N ASN A 104 32.81 4.63 -9.99
CA ASN A 104 31.83 4.02 -10.88
C ASN A 104 30.38 4.43 -10.58
N PHE A 105 30.18 5.58 -9.92
CA PHE A 105 28.84 6.06 -9.57
C PHE A 105 27.91 6.19 -10.80
N GLY A 106 28.42 6.69 -11.92
CA GLY A 106 27.64 6.86 -13.16
C GLY A 106 27.07 5.56 -13.73
N VAL A 107 27.81 4.44 -13.65
CA VAL A 107 27.34 3.14 -14.15
C VAL A 107 26.21 2.59 -13.29
N ARG A 108 26.31 2.74 -11.96
CA ARG A 108 25.26 2.32 -11.02
C ARG A 108 24.00 3.17 -11.17
N GLN A 109 24.16 4.46 -11.45
CA GLN A 109 23.07 5.37 -11.70
C GLN A 109 22.32 5.02 -13.00
N LEU A 110 23.04 4.70 -14.08
CA LEU A 110 22.46 4.21 -15.32
C LEU A 110 21.69 2.88 -15.12
N ALA A 111 22.24 1.96 -14.33
CA ALA A 111 21.55 0.72 -13.98
C ALA A 111 20.27 0.99 -13.17
N GLY A 112 20.32 1.94 -12.23
CA GLY A 112 19.17 2.36 -11.43
C GLY A 112 18.05 3.00 -12.27
N THR A 113 18.39 3.90 -13.21
CA THR A 113 17.41 4.50 -14.12
C THR A 113 16.83 3.48 -15.10
N ALA A 114 17.65 2.58 -15.64
CA ALA A 114 17.18 1.50 -16.51
C ALA A 114 16.22 0.56 -15.78
N LEU A 115 16.54 0.18 -14.54
CA LEU A 115 15.66 -0.67 -13.72
C LEU A 115 14.34 0.03 -13.39
N ALA A 116 14.39 1.32 -13.03
CA ALA A 116 13.20 2.13 -12.80
C ALA A 116 12.29 2.16 -14.03
N LEU A 117 12.86 2.39 -15.22
CA LEU A 117 12.11 2.41 -16.48
C LEU A 117 11.47 1.05 -16.77
N ILE A 118 12.20 -0.05 -16.59
CA ILE A 118 11.67 -1.42 -16.75
C ILE A 118 10.49 -1.66 -15.80
N LEU A 119 10.60 -1.25 -14.53
CA LEU A 119 9.53 -1.38 -13.55
C LEU A 119 8.28 -0.57 -13.94
N VAL A 120 8.45 0.66 -14.45
CA VAL A 120 7.32 1.46 -14.94
C VAL A 120 6.62 0.77 -16.11
N ILE A 121 7.38 0.31 -17.11
CA ILE A 121 6.84 -0.36 -18.30
C ILE A 121 6.15 -1.67 -17.90
N ALA A 122 6.79 -2.49 -17.06
CA ALA A 122 6.21 -3.73 -16.55
C ALA A 122 4.93 -3.47 -15.74
N GLY A 123 4.93 -2.47 -14.86
CA GLY A 123 3.74 -2.08 -14.11
C GLY A 123 2.59 -1.62 -15.00
N ALA A 124 2.90 -0.90 -16.08
CA ALA A 124 1.91 -0.48 -17.08
C ALA A 124 1.34 -1.67 -17.87
N ILE A 125 2.18 -2.62 -18.29
CA ILE A 125 1.74 -3.83 -19.03
C ILE A 125 0.88 -4.75 -18.16
N ILE A 126 1.33 -5.03 -16.93
CA ILE A 126 0.64 -5.96 -16.02
C ILE A 126 -0.59 -5.29 -15.38
N ARG A 127 -0.80 -3.97 -15.60
CA ARG A 127 -1.87 -3.17 -14.98
C ARG A 127 -1.87 -3.24 -13.45
N ILE A 128 -0.68 -3.39 -12.86
CA ILE A 128 -0.49 -3.36 -11.41
C ILE A 128 0.02 -1.95 -11.06
N PRO A 129 -0.85 -1.05 -10.60
CA PRO A 129 -0.49 0.35 -10.39
C PRO A 129 0.62 0.53 -9.35
N THR A 130 0.74 -0.39 -8.39
CA THR A 130 1.80 -0.34 -7.37
C THR A 130 3.19 -0.49 -7.97
N VAL A 131 3.37 -1.38 -8.96
CA VAL A 131 4.67 -1.60 -9.62
C VAL A 131 5.05 -0.36 -10.44
N ALA A 132 4.09 0.26 -11.12
CA ALA A 132 4.32 1.51 -11.86
C ALA A 132 4.71 2.65 -10.92
N VAL A 133 4.03 2.81 -9.78
CA VAL A 133 4.35 3.84 -8.77
C VAL A 133 5.75 3.63 -8.19
N VAL A 134 6.13 2.39 -7.87
CA VAL A 134 7.48 2.07 -7.40
C VAL A 134 8.54 2.43 -8.44
N GLY A 135 8.30 2.09 -9.71
CA GLY A 135 9.20 2.46 -10.81
C GLY A 135 9.35 3.97 -10.96
N ILE A 136 8.24 4.73 -10.91
CA ILE A 136 8.27 6.21 -11.00
C ILE A 136 9.03 6.81 -9.81
N MET A 137 8.77 6.33 -8.59
CA MET A 137 9.49 6.77 -7.39
C MET A 137 10.98 6.49 -7.49
N MET A 138 11.36 5.28 -7.93
CA MET A 138 12.76 4.90 -8.08
C MET A 138 13.47 5.75 -9.15
N GLY A 139 12.81 6.00 -10.29
CA GLY A 139 13.34 6.85 -11.37
C GLY A 139 13.48 8.30 -10.93
N SER A 140 12.47 8.86 -10.27
CA SER A 140 12.49 10.24 -9.79
C SER A 140 13.56 10.46 -8.71
N ILE A 141 13.76 9.53 -7.78
CA ILE A 141 14.86 9.60 -6.81
C ILE A 141 16.23 9.54 -7.52
N THR A 142 16.37 8.68 -8.54
CA THR A 142 17.64 8.54 -9.28
C THR A 142 17.98 9.79 -10.10
N LEU A 143 16.97 10.43 -10.71
CA LEU A 143 17.13 11.70 -11.42
C LEU A 143 17.39 12.87 -10.47
N LEU A 144 16.69 12.91 -9.33
CA LEU A 144 16.92 13.92 -8.31
C LEU A 144 18.33 13.80 -7.73
N ALA A 145 18.85 12.57 -7.61
CA ALA A 145 20.20 12.33 -7.18
C ALA A 145 21.24 12.92 -8.15
N ASP A 146 20.97 12.83 -9.46
CA ASP A 146 21.78 13.45 -10.50
C ASP A 146 21.74 14.98 -10.41
N TRP A 147 20.53 15.52 -10.30
CA TRP A 147 20.30 16.96 -10.26
C TRP A 147 20.95 17.63 -9.04
N LEU A 148 20.96 16.93 -7.90
CA LEU A 148 21.63 17.39 -6.69
C LEU A 148 23.16 17.24 -6.75
N ALA A 149 23.72 16.81 -7.88
CA ALA A 149 25.16 16.60 -8.10
C ALA A 149 25.79 15.80 -6.94
N LEU A 150 25.13 14.71 -6.55
CA LEU A 150 25.59 13.83 -5.45
C LEU A 150 27.02 13.31 -5.62
N GLY A 151 27.55 13.27 -6.85
CA GLY A 151 28.90 12.82 -7.14
C GLY A 151 30.01 13.88 -7.07
N SER A 152 29.72 15.19 -6.98
CA SER A 152 30.76 16.22 -7.19
C SER A 152 31.27 16.93 -5.94
N ARG A 153 30.66 16.76 -4.77
CA ARG A 153 31.09 17.41 -3.52
C ARG A 153 31.03 16.50 -2.31
N ALA A 154 32.12 16.46 -1.54
CA ALA A 154 32.21 15.79 -0.24
C ALA A 154 31.22 16.43 0.75
N GLY A 155 30.09 15.76 0.99
CA GLY A 155 28.99 16.25 1.82
C GLY A 155 27.85 15.24 1.95
N PHE A 156 28.20 13.95 2.03
CA PHE A 156 27.25 12.83 1.97
C PHE A 156 26.23 12.85 3.12
N GLY A 157 26.65 13.25 4.33
CA GLY A 157 25.80 13.24 5.53
C GLY A 157 24.55 14.10 5.44
N PHE A 158 24.63 15.30 4.84
CA PHE A 158 23.47 16.21 4.76
C PHE A 158 22.33 15.65 3.90
N LYS A 159 22.69 14.93 2.83
CA LYS A 159 21.71 14.37 1.89
C LYS A 159 21.04 13.12 2.43
N GLN A 160 21.77 12.33 3.21
CA GLN A 160 21.20 11.22 3.99
C GLN A 160 20.21 11.72 5.04
N THR A 161 20.52 12.82 5.73
CA THR A 161 19.59 13.44 6.70
C THR A 161 18.26 13.83 6.04
N ILE A 162 18.29 14.42 4.84
CA ILE A 162 17.08 14.79 4.10
C ILE A 162 16.25 13.55 3.73
N GLY A 163 16.89 12.48 3.23
CA GLY A 163 16.21 11.23 2.87
C GLY A 163 15.52 10.57 4.07
N CYS A 164 16.22 10.50 5.21
CA CYS A 164 15.65 9.98 6.45
C CYS A 164 14.48 10.85 6.94
N MET A 165 14.61 12.19 6.92
CA MET A 165 13.55 13.10 7.32
C MET A 165 12.30 12.95 6.46
N LEU A 166 12.47 12.84 5.14
CA LEU A 166 11.36 12.62 4.20
C LEU A 166 10.66 11.27 4.46
N GLY A 167 11.43 10.20 4.65
CA GLY A 167 10.89 8.88 5.01
C GLY A 167 10.07 8.91 6.29
N CYS A 168 10.58 9.56 7.34
CA CYS A 168 9.87 9.77 8.60
C CYS A 168 8.56 10.56 8.43
N ILE A 169 8.58 11.64 7.64
CA ILE A 169 7.37 12.44 7.35
C ILE A 169 6.31 11.60 6.65
N LEU A 170 6.69 10.81 5.63
CA LEU A 170 5.77 9.95 4.90
C LEU A 170 5.11 8.90 5.81
N ILE A 171 5.91 8.26 6.67
CA ILE A 171 5.40 7.30 7.66
C ILE A 171 4.44 8.00 8.64
N ALA A 172 4.82 9.16 9.17
CA ALA A 172 4.00 9.91 10.12
C ALA A 172 2.64 10.34 9.52
N VAL A 173 2.64 10.85 8.28
CA VAL A 173 1.40 11.20 7.56
C VAL A 173 0.57 9.95 7.28
N GLY A 174 1.20 8.85 6.85
CA GLY A 174 0.50 7.57 6.63
C GLY A 174 -0.18 7.05 7.90
N LEU A 175 0.52 7.05 9.03
CA LEU A 175 -0.05 6.67 10.33
C LEU A 175 -1.18 7.61 10.77
N ALA A 176 -1.02 8.92 10.57
CA ALA A 176 -2.06 9.90 10.88
C ALA A 176 -3.34 9.69 10.04
N LEU A 177 -3.19 9.33 8.76
CA LEU A 177 -4.32 8.99 7.89
C LEU A 177 -4.97 7.65 8.27
N SER A 178 -4.19 6.64 8.64
CA SER A 178 -4.72 5.36 9.14
C SER A 178 -5.57 5.56 10.40
N ARG A 179 -5.12 6.40 11.33
CA ARG A 179 -5.86 6.71 12.57
C ARG A 179 -7.17 7.44 12.34
N ARG A 180 -7.32 8.20 11.24
CA ARG A 180 -8.59 8.89 10.90
C ARG A 180 -9.62 7.96 10.27
N ARG A 181 -9.22 6.75 9.84
CA ARG A 181 -10.10 5.75 9.23
C ARG A 181 -10.58 4.68 10.22
N CYS A 182 -10.04 4.69 11.44
CA CYS A 182 -10.51 3.90 12.57
C CYS A 182 -11.38 4.80 13.45
#